data_AF-A0A8C3PLW5-F1
#
_entry.id   AF-A0A8C3PLW5-F1
#
_cell.length_a   1.000
_cell.length_b   1.000
_cell.length_c   1.000
_cell.angle_alpha   90.00
_cell.angle_beta   90.00
_cell.angle_gamma   90.00
#
_symmetry.space_group_name_H-M   'P 1'
#
loop_
_entity.id
_entity.type
_entity.pdbx_description
1 polymer ?
#
loop_
_entity_poly.entity_id
_entity_poly.type
_entity_poly.pdbx_seq_one_letter_code
_entity_poly.pdbx_strand_id
1 'polypeptide(L)'
;MIFSVVKKSLSLKSLCARTPLEILQDEARCSICLEIFQDPVSIHCGHSFCRSCIIETWEGLTTNFSCPQCREMGDQKSVRPNRELAKVSEAHLELAQMTLDPETANARLYLLEDCKLVRWEFCEQDLPSNPGRFKFEPCVLGSKGFKSGWHRWDVEVLREGVWAIGVAKESVPRDRVLHLKPDEGEWALRHNRNGYEALTSTNVTPLTLRSVPKRIRICLDYEKGRVVFFDAESKERIFAFPPASFQGERVFPWLMLTGHHNLGDQGVLSPRVQPRAGP
;
A
#
# COMPACT_ATOMS: atom_id res chain seq x y z
N MET A 1 -9.97 42.90 -14.03
CA MET A 1 -11.04 41.96 -14.43
C MET A 1 -10.40 40.82 -15.22
N ILE A 2 -10.30 39.67 -14.56
CA ILE A 2 -10.21 38.27 -15.01
C ILE A 2 -9.68 38.02 -16.44
N PHE A 3 -8.43 37.53 -16.52
CA PHE A 3 -7.92 36.80 -17.68
C PHE A 3 -8.50 35.38 -17.69
N SER A 4 -9.24 35.05 -18.73
CA SER A 4 -9.70 33.69 -19.03
C SER A 4 -8.55 32.84 -19.56
N VAL A 5 -8.10 31.84 -18.80
CA VAL A 5 -7.26 30.76 -19.34
C VAL A 5 -8.15 29.55 -19.57
N VAL A 6 -8.43 29.31 -20.84
CA VAL A 6 -9.05 28.10 -21.36
C VAL A 6 -8.13 26.92 -21.03
N LYS A 7 -8.49 26.07 -20.06
CA LYS A 7 -7.87 24.74 -19.92
C LYS A 7 -8.39 23.86 -21.05
N LYS A 8 -7.66 23.85 -22.17
CA LYS A 8 -7.85 22.88 -23.25
C LYS A 8 -7.61 21.47 -22.70
N SER A 9 -8.61 20.63 -22.84
CA SER A 9 -8.50 19.17 -22.74
C SER A 9 -7.47 18.67 -23.75
N LEU A 10 -6.41 18.04 -23.28
CA LEU A 10 -5.53 17.22 -24.13
C LEU A 10 -5.75 15.76 -23.75
N SER A 11 -6.58 15.09 -24.55
CA SER A 11 -6.54 13.65 -24.69
C SER A 11 -5.27 13.30 -25.47
N LEU A 12 -4.32 12.66 -24.81
CA LEU A 12 -3.19 12.00 -25.45
C LEU A 12 -3.29 10.51 -25.18
N LYS A 13 -3.72 9.76 -26.19
CA LYS A 13 -3.41 8.34 -26.29
C LYS A 13 -1.90 8.23 -26.49
N SER A 14 -1.17 7.73 -25.49
CA SER A 14 0.26 7.44 -25.60
C SER A 14 0.49 5.94 -25.49
N LEU A 15 1.34 5.41 -26.37
CA LEU A 15 2.06 4.15 -26.17
C LEU A 15 2.73 4.14 -24.78
N CYS A 16 2.91 2.94 -24.23
CA CYS A 16 3.47 2.62 -22.91
C CYS A 16 4.76 3.41 -22.59
N ALA A 17 4.64 4.64 -22.11
CA ALA A 17 5.74 5.37 -21.50
C ALA A 17 5.86 4.87 -20.07
N ARG A 18 7.03 4.30 -19.71
CA ARG A 18 7.29 3.88 -18.34
C ARG A 18 7.08 5.07 -17.40
N THR A 19 6.42 4.84 -16.29
CA THR A 19 6.22 5.89 -15.29
C THR A 19 7.55 6.29 -14.65
N PRO A 20 7.71 7.52 -14.13
CA PRO A 20 8.92 7.90 -13.39
C PRO A 20 9.27 6.91 -12.26
N LEU A 21 8.25 6.33 -11.61
CA LEU A 21 8.43 5.32 -10.57
C LEU A 21 8.97 3.99 -11.12
N GLU A 22 8.50 3.56 -12.29
CA GLU A 22 9.02 2.36 -12.98
C GLU A 22 10.47 2.55 -13.44
N ILE A 23 10.83 3.75 -13.90
CA ILE A 23 12.22 4.08 -14.26
C ILE A 23 13.11 4.04 -13.01
N LEU A 24 12.69 4.66 -11.91
CA LEU A 24 13.41 4.61 -10.64
C LEU A 24 13.54 3.19 -10.09
N GLN A 25 12.54 2.34 -10.33
CA GLN A 25 12.55 0.94 -9.88
C GLN A 25 13.67 0.14 -10.55
N ASP A 26 13.90 0.32 -11.85
CA ASP A 26 14.94 -0.42 -12.58
C ASP A 26 16.34 0.00 -12.12
N GLU A 27 16.55 1.28 -11.82
CA GLU A 27 17.84 1.84 -11.39
C GLU A 27 18.18 1.55 -9.92
N ALA A 28 17.19 1.24 -9.09
CA ALA A 28 17.35 1.07 -7.64
C ALA A 28 17.45 -0.41 -7.20
N ARG A 29 17.69 -1.36 -8.12
CA ARG A 29 17.73 -2.80 -7.79
C ARG A 29 19.13 -3.38 -7.71
N CYS A 30 19.35 -4.17 -6.67
CA CYS A 30 20.55 -4.97 -6.50
C CYS A 30 20.55 -6.15 -7.47
N SER A 31 21.62 -6.33 -8.25
CA SER A 31 21.74 -7.43 -9.21
C SER A 31 21.97 -8.82 -8.59
N ILE A 32 22.21 -8.90 -7.27
CA ILE A 32 22.36 -10.16 -6.53
C ILE A 32 21.01 -10.65 -6.00
N CYS A 33 20.33 -9.85 -5.17
CA CYS A 33 19.05 -10.24 -4.56
C CYS A 33 17.83 -9.87 -5.41
N LEU A 34 18.00 -9.05 -6.46
CA LEU A 34 16.95 -8.54 -7.34
C LEU A 34 15.90 -7.67 -6.65
N GLU A 35 16.13 -7.25 -5.41
CA GLU A 35 15.30 -6.32 -4.65
C GLU A 35 15.87 -4.90 -4.68
N ILE A 36 15.07 -3.93 -4.24
CA ILE A 36 15.54 -2.54 -4.05
C ILE A 36 16.74 -2.55 -3.08
N PHE A 37 17.75 -1.71 -3.33
CA PHE A 37 18.96 -1.69 -2.52
C PHE A 37 18.65 -1.43 -1.04
N GLN A 38 19.18 -2.31 -0.19
CA GLN A 38 19.26 -2.13 1.25
C GLN A 38 20.73 -1.87 1.62
N ASP A 39 21.01 -0.70 2.18
CA ASP A 39 22.38 -0.23 2.48
C ASP A 39 23.33 -0.39 1.28
N PRO A 40 23.08 0.34 0.16
CA PRO A 40 23.87 0.19 -1.06
C PRO A 40 25.33 0.59 -0.85
N VAL A 41 26.22 -0.23 -1.39
CA VAL A 41 27.66 -0.01 -1.40
C VAL A 41 28.21 -0.15 -2.82
N SER A 42 29.16 0.69 -3.19
CA SER A 42 29.95 0.55 -4.41
C SER A 42 31.27 -0.17 -4.13
N ILE A 43 31.69 -0.99 -5.09
CA ILE A 43 32.98 -1.69 -5.06
C ILE A 43 34.00 -1.05 -6.01
N HIS A 44 35.19 -1.63 -6.15
CA HIS A 44 36.33 -1.07 -6.91
C HIS A 44 35.99 -0.67 -8.35
N CYS A 45 35.16 -1.44 -9.04
CA CYS A 45 34.72 -1.17 -10.42
C CYS A 45 33.52 -0.20 -10.53
N GLY A 46 33.07 0.40 -9.41
CA GLY A 46 31.97 1.35 -9.36
C GLY A 46 30.56 0.75 -9.28
N HIS A 47 30.38 -0.54 -9.61
CA HIS A 47 29.10 -1.23 -9.47
C HIS A 47 28.61 -1.27 -8.01
N SER A 48 27.29 -1.20 -7.83
CA SER A 48 26.65 -1.15 -6.51
C SER A 48 25.85 -2.41 -6.19
N PHE A 49 25.88 -2.80 -4.91
CA PHE A 49 25.22 -3.99 -4.35
C PHE A 49 24.66 -3.65 -2.96
N CYS A 50 23.69 -4.41 -2.45
CA CYS A 50 23.38 -4.37 -1.02
C CYS A 50 24.62 -4.80 -0.24
N ARG A 51 24.90 -4.13 0.89
CA ARG A 51 26.06 -4.45 1.73
C ARG A 51 26.11 -5.93 2.12
N SER A 52 24.98 -6.49 2.55
CA SER A 52 24.88 -7.90 2.92
C SER A 52 25.23 -8.82 1.74
N CYS A 53 24.61 -8.58 0.57
CA CYS A 53 24.80 -9.41 -0.62
C CYS A 53 26.25 -9.48 -1.09
N ILE A 54 26.96 -8.35 -1.13
CA ILE A 54 28.36 -8.36 -1.58
C ILE A 54 29.31 -8.94 -0.53
N ILE A 55 29.03 -8.71 0.76
CA ILE A 55 29.84 -9.28 1.85
C ILE A 55 29.73 -10.81 1.84
N GLU A 56 28.52 -11.34 1.66
CA GLU A 56 28.25 -12.78 1.56
C GLU A 56 28.93 -13.38 0.32
N THR A 57 28.86 -12.70 -0.82
CA THR A 57 29.54 -13.16 -2.05
C THR A 57 31.06 -13.27 -1.88
N TRP A 58 31.65 -12.43 -1.04
CA TRP A 58 33.09 -12.43 -0.75
C TRP A 58 33.44 -13.12 0.57
N GLU A 59 32.53 -13.89 1.14
CA GLU A 59 32.76 -14.61 2.39
C GLU A 59 33.90 -15.62 2.22
N GLY A 60 34.82 -15.64 3.20
CA GLY A 60 35.98 -16.54 3.17
C GLY A 60 37.11 -16.16 2.20
N LEU A 61 36.94 -15.12 1.37
CA LEU A 61 37.98 -14.66 0.45
C LEU A 61 38.95 -13.68 1.12
N THR A 62 40.24 -13.89 0.89
CA THR A 62 41.32 -12.99 1.33
C THR A 62 41.92 -12.16 0.19
N THR A 63 41.78 -12.60 -1.05
CA THR A 63 42.20 -11.92 -2.30
C THR A 63 41.19 -12.23 -3.41
N ASN A 64 41.39 -11.66 -4.61
CA ASN A 64 40.61 -11.98 -5.82
C ASN A 64 39.12 -11.65 -5.69
N PHE A 65 38.81 -10.43 -5.24
CA PHE A 65 37.43 -9.97 -5.06
C PHE A 65 36.78 -9.64 -6.42
N SER A 66 36.05 -10.59 -6.99
CA SER A 66 35.38 -10.42 -8.28
C SER A 66 34.07 -9.64 -8.14
N CYS A 67 33.81 -8.72 -9.07
CA CYS A 67 32.51 -8.07 -9.20
C CYS A 67 31.45 -9.04 -9.76
N PRO A 68 30.31 -9.26 -9.08
CA PRO A 68 29.25 -10.15 -9.58
C PRO A 68 28.64 -9.71 -10.92
N GLN A 69 28.71 -8.42 -11.26
CA GLN A 69 28.08 -7.85 -12.45
C GLN A 69 29.00 -7.83 -13.68
N CYS A 70 30.26 -7.39 -13.53
CA CYS A 70 31.20 -7.26 -14.65
C CYS A 70 32.41 -8.20 -14.58
N ARG A 71 32.56 -8.95 -13.48
CA ARG A 71 33.67 -9.89 -13.21
C ARG A 71 35.05 -9.24 -13.07
N GLU A 72 35.14 -7.92 -13.06
CA GLU A 72 36.39 -7.21 -12.78
C GLU A 72 36.93 -7.58 -11.39
N MET A 73 38.22 -7.87 -11.32
CA MET A 73 38.91 -8.34 -10.13
C MET A 73 39.48 -7.18 -9.32
N GLY A 74 39.28 -7.20 -8.01
CA GLY A 74 39.89 -6.27 -7.07
C GLY A 74 40.87 -7.00 -6.15
N ASP A 75 42.03 -6.37 -5.91
CA ASP A 75 43.06 -6.92 -5.02
C ASP A 75 42.73 -6.71 -3.52
N GLN A 76 41.78 -5.82 -3.22
CA GLN A 76 41.37 -5.48 -1.86
C GLN A 76 39.85 -5.47 -1.74
N LYS A 77 39.36 -5.72 -0.51
CA LYS A 77 37.96 -5.63 -0.15
C LYS A 77 37.52 -4.16 -0.05
N SER A 78 37.34 -3.52 -1.20
CA SER A 78 36.85 -2.14 -1.29
C SER A 78 35.33 -2.12 -1.27
N VAL A 79 34.74 -1.74 -0.13
CA VAL A 79 33.29 -1.58 0.03
C VAL A 79 33.03 -0.17 0.54
N ARG A 80 32.40 0.68 -0.28
CA ARG A 80 32.14 2.10 0.04
C ARG A 80 30.65 2.37 0.04
N PRO A 81 30.05 2.91 1.12
CA PRO A 81 28.64 3.29 1.13
C PRO A 81 28.29 4.27 0.01
N ASN A 82 27.23 3.99 -0.74
CA ASN A 82 26.71 4.86 -1.79
C ASN A 82 25.48 5.63 -1.28
N ARG A 83 25.74 6.78 -0.65
CA ARG A 83 24.68 7.60 0.00
C ARG A 83 23.65 8.14 -0.98
N GLU A 84 24.04 8.47 -2.21
CA GLU A 84 23.10 8.99 -3.20
C GLU A 84 22.17 7.88 -3.70
N LEU A 85 22.71 6.68 -3.95
CA LEU A 85 21.88 5.52 -4.28
C LEU A 85 20.98 5.11 -3.10
N ALA A 86 21.43 5.30 -1.86
CA ALA A 86 20.58 5.09 -0.69
C ALA A 86 19.38 6.05 -0.68
N LYS A 87 19.59 7.34 -0.95
CA LYS A 87 18.50 8.33 -1.09
C LYS A 87 17.55 8.00 -2.24
N VAL A 88 18.08 7.56 -3.39
CA VAL A 88 17.24 7.15 -4.54
C VAL A 88 16.39 5.93 -4.19
N SER A 89 16.98 4.96 -3.50
CA SER A 89 16.28 3.75 -3.06
C SER A 89 15.21 4.09 -2.03
N GLU A 90 15.52 4.97 -1.07
CA GLU A 90 14.56 5.49 -0.08
C GLU A 90 13.43 6.26 -0.76
N ALA A 91 13.74 7.18 -1.68
CA ALA A 91 12.74 7.91 -2.44
C ALA A 91 11.85 6.97 -3.29
N HIS A 92 12.41 5.90 -3.86
CA HIS A 92 11.61 4.87 -4.53
C HIS A 92 10.65 4.19 -3.55
N LEU A 93 11.13 3.81 -2.36
CA LEU A 93 10.29 3.21 -1.32
C LEU A 93 9.19 4.17 -0.86
N GLU A 94 9.49 5.47 -0.71
CA GLU A 94 8.51 6.50 -0.36
C GLU A 94 7.48 6.72 -1.48
N LEU A 95 7.91 6.84 -2.73
CA LEU A 95 7.03 7.03 -3.87
C LEU A 95 6.21 5.77 -4.21
N ALA A 96 6.71 4.59 -3.82
CA ALA A 96 6.00 3.32 -3.94
C ALA A 96 5.03 3.08 -2.78
N GLN A 97 5.11 3.85 -1.67
CA GLN A 97 4.14 3.76 -0.59
C GLN A 97 2.77 4.23 -1.08
N MET A 98 1.79 3.39 -0.85
CA MET A 98 0.40 3.70 -1.12
C MET A 98 -0.09 4.77 -0.14
N THR A 99 -0.71 5.83 -0.68
CA THR A 99 -1.40 6.86 0.08
C THR A 99 -2.91 6.72 -0.07
N LEU A 100 -3.67 7.50 0.71
CA LEU A 100 -5.11 7.66 0.58
C LEU A 100 -5.43 8.76 -0.43
N ASP A 101 -6.55 8.63 -1.13
CA ASP A 101 -7.00 9.60 -2.15
C ASP A 101 -7.93 10.67 -1.53
N PRO A 102 -7.47 11.93 -1.43
CA PRO A 102 -8.27 13.04 -0.89
C PRO A 102 -9.54 13.32 -1.66
N GLU A 103 -9.60 13.00 -2.96
CA GLU A 103 -10.79 13.22 -3.78
C GLU A 103 -11.89 12.21 -3.46
N THR A 104 -11.54 11.05 -2.89
CA THR A 104 -12.51 10.01 -2.50
C THR A 104 -12.95 10.13 -1.03
N ALA A 105 -12.14 10.77 -0.18
CA ALA A 105 -12.34 10.79 1.27
C ALA A 105 -13.63 11.49 1.68
N ASN A 106 -14.44 10.85 2.54
CA ASN A 106 -15.59 11.54 3.13
C ASN A 106 -15.19 12.82 3.89
N ALA A 107 -16.09 13.81 3.94
CA ALA A 107 -15.82 15.11 4.54
C ALA A 107 -15.48 15.05 6.04
N ARG A 108 -15.87 13.98 6.75
CA ARG A 108 -15.48 13.72 8.15
C ARG A 108 -14.11 13.08 8.31
N LEU A 109 -13.44 12.68 7.22
CA LEU A 109 -12.12 12.07 7.26
C LEU A 109 -11.03 13.09 6.93
N TYR A 110 -10.20 13.39 7.92
CA TYR A 110 -9.03 14.22 7.80
C TYR A 110 -7.83 13.35 7.44
N LEU A 111 -7.19 13.66 6.31
CA LEU A 111 -5.97 12.99 5.88
C LEU A 111 -4.75 13.76 6.41
N LEU A 112 -3.83 13.04 7.05
CA LEU A 112 -2.62 13.57 7.70
C LEU A 112 -1.38 12.87 7.15
N GLU A 113 -0.20 13.43 7.43
CA GLU A 113 1.11 12.87 7.03
C GLU A 113 1.15 12.46 5.56
N ASP A 114 0.93 13.42 4.66
CA ASP A 114 0.91 13.20 3.21
C ASP A 114 -0.07 12.12 2.77
N CYS A 115 -1.25 12.12 3.39
CA CYS A 115 -2.35 11.18 3.14
C CYS A 115 -2.02 9.72 3.51
N LYS A 116 -1.08 9.50 4.42
CA LYS A 116 -0.79 8.16 4.97
C LYS A 116 -1.59 7.85 6.22
N LEU A 117 -2.07 8.88 6.91
CA LEU A 117 -2.90 8.74 8.10
C LEU A 117 -4.30 9.27 7.82
N VAL A 118 -5.28 8.63 8.42
CA VAL A 118 -6.67 9.07 8.40
C VAL A 118 -7.20 9.20 9.82
N ARG A 119 -7.96 10.26 10.04
CA ARG A 119 -8.60 10.58 11.31
C ARG A 119 -10.05 10.96 11.07
N TRP A 120 -10.95 10.41 11.86
CA TRP A 120 -12.36 10.79 11.80
C TRP A 120 -12.65 11.95 12.74
N GLU A 121 -13.55 12.84 12.31
CA GLU A 121 -14.04 13.98 13.07
C GLU A 121 -15.57 14.07 13.02
N PHE A 122 -16.16 14.67 14.05
CA PHE A 122 -17.60 14.87 14.11
C PHE A 122 -18.07 15.88 13.05
N CYS A 123 -17.31 16.97 12.90
CA CYS A 123 -17.59 18.05 11.97
C CYS A 123 -17.07 17.70 10.57
N GLU A 124 -17.87 18.02 9.56
CA GLU A 124 -17.48 17.90 8.16
C GLU A 124 -16.56 19.05 7.76
N GLN A 125 -15.56 18.73 6.94
CA GLN A 125 -14.74 19.72 6.25
C GLN A 125 -15.54 20.40 5.13
N ASP A 126 -15.27 21.68 4.90
CA ASP A 126 -15.74 22.38 3.71
C ASP A 126 -14.86 22.00 2.51
N LEU A 127 -15.28 20.96 1.78
CA LEU A 127 -14.56 20.41 0.63
C LEU A 127 -15.35 20.63 -0.66
N PRO A 128 -14.67 20.84 -1.81
CA PRO A 128 -15.35 20.97 -3.09
C PRO A 128 -16.13 19.70 -3.42
N SER A 129 -17.31 19.88 -4.01
CA SER A 129 -18.11 18.78 -4.50
C SER A 129 -17.40 18.08 -5.65
N ASN A 130 -17.21 16.77 -5.54
CA ASN A 130 -16.74 15.92 -6.62
C ASN A 130 -17.51 14.58 -6.59
N PRO A 131 -17.70 13.91 -7.73
CA PRO A 131 -18.46 12.65 -7.80
C PRO A 131 -17.70 11.43 -7.23
N GLY A 132 -16.38 11.51 -7.05
CA GLY A 132 -15.57 10.43 -6.48
C GLY A 132 -15.66 10.32 -4.95
N ARG A 133 -16.14 11.37 -4.28
CA ARG A 133 -16.19 11.49 -2.83
C ARG A 133 -17.32 10.68 -2.20
N PHE A 134 -17.00 9.85 -1.22
CA PHE A 134 -18.02 9.20 -0.38
C PHE A 134 -18.78 10.24 0.44
N LYS A 135 -20.09 10.38 0.22
CA LYS A 135 -20.94 11.38 0.88
C LYS A 135 -21.51 10.91 2.22
N PHE A 136 -21.93 9.65 2.29
CA PHE A 136 -22.68 9.13 3.43
C PHE A 136 -21.78 8.44 4.44
N GLU A 137 -21.02 7.45 3.97
CA GLU A 137 -20.15 6.66 4.82
C GLU A 137 -18.77 7.33 4.98
N PRO A 138 -18.15 7.28 6.17
CA PRO A 138 -16.82 7.82 6.40
C PRO A 138 -15.76 6.85 5.85
N CYS A 139 -15.70 6.79 4.51
CA CYS A 139 -14.82 5.94 3.73
C CYS A 139 -13.81 6.76 2.92
N VAL A 140 -12.70 6.10 2.55
CA VAL A 140 -11.70 6.64 1.61
C VAL A 140 -11.03 5.47 0.87
N LEU A 141 -10.62 5.71 -0.37
CA LEU A 141 -9.84 4.77 -1.16
C LEU A 141 -8.34 5.07 -1.09
N GLY A 142 -7.53 4.06 -1.41
CA GLY A 142 -6.14 4.27 -1.78
C GLY A 142 -6.01 5.07 -3.09
N SER A 143 -4.94 5.84 -3.22
CA SER A 143 -4.61 6.61 -4.43
C SER A 143 -4.27 5.74 -5.64
N LYS A 144 -3.94 4.46 -5.42
CA LYS A 144 -3.62 3.49 -6.45
C LYS A 144 -4.57 2.30 -6.38
N GLY A 145 -5.25 2.03 -7.50
CA GLY A 145 -6.07 0.83 -7.68
C GLY A 145 -5.49 -0.13 -8.72
N PHE A 146 -5.81 -1.41 -8.59
CA PHE A 146 -5.20 -2.52 -9.29
C PHE A 146 -6.16 -3.18 -10.28
N LYS A 147 -5.65 -3.60 -11.44
CA LYS A 147 -6.40 -4.35 -12.47
C LYS A 147 -5.76 -5.69 -12.85
N SER A 148 -4.67 -6.05 -12.17
CA SER A 148 -3.87 -7.24 -12.41
C SER A 148 -2.83 -7.37 -11.30
N GLY A 149 -2.26 -8.55 -11.16
CA GLY A 149 -1.15 -8.87 -10.31
C GLY A 149 -1.52 -9.21 -8.87
N TRP A 150 -0.47 -9.57 -8.14
CA TRP A 150 -0.50 -9.78 -6.71
C TRP A 150 0.01 -8.54 -5.98
N HIS A 151 -0.74 -8.09 -4.98
CA HIS A 151 -0.46 -6.89 -4.18
C HIS A 151 -0.60 -7.19 -2.69
N ARG A 152 0.21 -6.52 -1.88
CA ARG A 152 0.07 -6.54 -0.43
C ARG A 152 0.27 -5.16 0.17
N TRP A 153 -0.44 -4.89 1.25
CA TRP A 153 -0.18 -3.76 2.13
C TRP A 153 -0.61 -4.12 3.55
N ASP A 154 0.01 -3.47 4.51
CA ASP A 154 -0.30 -3.59 5.91
C ASP A 154 -1.09 -2.36 6.35
N VAL A 155 -2.02 -2.50 7.27
CA VAL A 155 -2.72 -1.38 7.89
C VAL A 155 -2.51 -1.46 9.39
N GLU A 156 -1.92 -0.43 9.98
CA GLU A 156 -1.93 -0.27 11.44
C GLU A 156 -3.36 0.03 11.88
N VAL A 157 -3.87 -0.78 12.81
CA VAL A 157 -5.27 -0.75 13.23
C VAL A 157 -5.43 -0.31 14.67
N LEU A 158 -6.56 0.33 14.94
CA LEU A 158 -6.92 0.79 16.27
C LEU A 158 -7.45 -0.36 17.10
N ARG A 159 -7.07 -0.40 18.37
CA ARG A 159 -7.59 -1.39 19.33
C ARG A 159 -9.04 -1.14 19.71
N GLU A 160 -9.47 0.12 19.64
CA GLU A 160 -10.80 0.58 20.01
C GLU A 160 -11.44 1.34 18.84
N GLY A 161 -12.75 1.58 18.92
CA GLY A 161 -13.48 2.21 17.83
C GLY A 161 -14.05 1.24 16.82
N VAL A 162 -14.80 1.82 15.89
CA VAL A 162 -15.45 1.09 14.81
C VAL A 162 -14.76 1.47 13.51
N TRP A 163 -14.17 0.47 12.86
CA TRP A 163 -13.46 0.62 11.60
C TRP A 163 -13.65 -0.60 10.73
N ALA A 164 -13.46 -0.44 9.42
CA ALA A 164 -13.37 -1.55 8.49
C ALA A 164 -12.25 -1.29 7.48
N ILE A 165 -11.53 -2.33 7.09
CA ILE A 165 -10.41 -2.27 6.14
C ILE A 165 -10.50 -3.42 5.16
N GLY A 166 -10.10 -3.17 3.92
CA GLY A 166 -10.22 -4.19 2.88
C GLY A 166 -9.91 -3.67 1.50
N VAL A 167 -10.65 -4.21 0.54
CA VAL A 167 -10.64 -3.74 -0.84
C VAL A 167 -12.06 -3.44 -1.31
N ALA A 168 -12.18 -2.46 -2.19
CA ALA A 168 -13.42 -2.05 -2.83
C ALA A 168 -13.23 -1.92 -4.34
N LYS A 169 -14.25 -2.28 -5.12
CA LYS A 169 -14.30 -1.95 -6.55
C LYS A 169 -14.40 -0.45 -6.78
N GLU A 170 -13.90 0.00 -7.93
CA GLU A 170 -14.03 1.39 -8.40
C GLU A 170 -15.49 1.84 -8.45
N SER A 171 -16.38 0.95 -8.89
CA SER A 171 -17.82 1.19 -9.07
C SER A 171 -18.64 1.26 -7.79
N VAL A 172 -18.04 1.03 -6.61
CA VAL A 172 -18.74 1.15 -5.34
C VAL A 172 -19.39 2.54 -5.23
N PRO A 173 -20.69 2.64 -4.85
CA PRO A 173 -21.43 3.90 -4.84
C PRO A 173 -20.81 4.97 -3.94
N ARG A 174 -20.92 6.24 -4.35
CA ARG A 174 -20.36 7.39 -3.60
C ARG A 174 -21.42 8.27 -2.96
N ASP A 175 -22.66 8.15 -3.40
CA ASP A 175 -23.78 9.03 -3.09
C ASP A 175 -24.96 8.32 -2.42
N ARG A 176 -24.71 7.14 -1.83
CA ARG A 176 -25.69 6.42 -0.99
C ARG A 176 -24.99 5.65 0.13
N VAL A 177 -25.80 5.17 1.08
CA VAL A 177 -25.37 4.24 2.13
C VAL A 177 -24.82 2.96 1.50
N LEU A 178 -23.69 2.47 2.01
CA LEU A 178 -23.03 1.26 1.50
C LEU A 178 -23.60 0.01 2.16
N HIS A 179 -23.85 -1.01 1.35
CA HIS A 179 -24.16 -2.35 1.82
C HIS A 179 -22.87 -3.17 1.78
N LEU A 180 -22.08 -3.12 2.86
CA LEU A 180 -20.74 -3.70 2.88
C LEU A 180 -20.77 -5.24 2.74
N LYS A 181 -20.62 -5.74 1.52
CA LYS A 181 -20.54 -7.17 1.21
C LYS A 181 -19.86 -7.41 -0.15
N PRO A 182 -19.32 -8.62 -0.40
CA PRO A 182 -18.62 -8.95 -1.63
C PRO A 182 -19.45 -8.71 -2.90
N ASP A 183 -20.74 -9.00 -2.84
CA ASP A 183 -21.66 -8.88 -3.98
C ASP A 183 -21.86 -7.42 -4.41
N GLU A 184 -21.61 -6.45 -3.52
CA GLU A 184 -21.69 -5.01 -3.80
C GLU A 184 -20.31 -4.42 -4.13
N GLY A 185 -19.26 -5.24 -4.05
CA GLY A 185 -17.91 -4.88 -4.48
C GLY A 185 -16.93 -4.61 -3.34
N GLU A 186 -17.26 -4.94 -2.09
CA GLU A 186 -16.36 -4.78 -0.94
C GLU A 186 -15.99 -6.11 -0.27
N TRP A 187 -14.69 -6.30 -0.03
CA TRP A 187 -14.15 -7.42 0.75
C TRP A 187 -13.35 -6.86 1.91
N ALA A 188 -13.94 -6.87 3.11
CA ALA A 188 -13.36 -6.18 4.27
C ALA A 188 -13.54 -6.94 5.58
N LEU A 189 -12.61 -6.67 6.51
CA LEU A 189 -12.76 -6.96 7.92
C LEU A 189 -13.27 -5.72 8.64
N ARG A 190 -14.14 -5.92 9.62
CA ARG A 190 -14.66 -4.89 10.51
C ARG A 190 -14.27 -5.19 11.94
N HIS A 191 -13.91 -4.15 12.67
CA HIS A 191 -13.82 -4.15 14.12
C HIS A 191 -14.93 -3.28 14.69
N ASN A 192 -15.61 -3.76 15.71
CA ASN A 192 -16.63 -3.01 16.45
C ASN A 192 -16.73 -3.54 17.89
N ARG A 193 -17.78 -3.12 18.62
CA ARG A 193 -18.02 -3.54 20.01
C ARG A 193 -18.18 -5.05 20.19
N ASN A 194 -18.54 -5.78 19.13
CA ASN A 194 -18.69 -7.24 19.14
C ASN A 194 -17.38 -7.97 18.79
N GLY A 195 -16.28 -7.23 18.56
CA GLY A 195 -14.99 -7.77 18.15
C GLY A 195 -14.77 -7.68 16.64
N TYR A 196 -14.17 -8.71 16.06
CA TYR A 196 -13.77 -8.76 14.65
C TYR A 196 -14.78 -9.56 13.83
N GLU A 197 -15.12 -9.06 12.65
CA GLU A 197 -16.06 -9.69 11.73
C GLU A 197 -15.53 -9.61 10.30
N ALA A 198 -15.71 -10.67 9.51
CA ALA A 198 -15.57 -10.60 8.06
C ALA A 198 -16.93 -10.27 7.43
N LEU A 199 -16.96 -9.26 6.55
CA LEU A 199 -18.17 -8.80 5.89
C LEU A 199 -18.47 -9.70 4.68
N THR A 200 -19.14 -10.84 4.88
CA THR A 200 -19.50 -11.80 3.81
C THR A 200 -20.94 -11.63 3.31
N SER A 201 -21.28 -12.18 2.13
CA SER A 201 -22.51 -11.85 1.41
C SER A 201 -23.82 -12.21 2.11
N THR A 202 -23.89 -13.37 2.78
CA THR A 202 -25.14 -13.82 3.44
C THR A 202 -25.31 -13.20 4.81
N ASN A 203 -24.28 -13.29 5.65
CA ASN A 203 -24.22 -12.73 6.99
C ASN A 203 -22.78 -12.35 7.30
N VAL A 204 -22.56 -11.37 8.17
CA VAL A 204 -21.22 -11.15 8.72
C VAL A 204 -20.73 -12.41 9.42
N THR A 205 -19.46 -12.76 9.26
CA THR A 205 -18.83 -13.92 9.91
C THR A 205 -18.02 -13.42 11.11
N PRO A 206 -18.44 -13.68 12.36
CA PRO A 206 -17.65 -13.34 13.55
C PRO A 206 -16.32 -14.09 13.54
N LEU A 207 -15.26 -13.40 13.96
CA LEU A 207 -13.90 -13.92 13.99
C LEU A 207 -13.40 -14.01 15.43
N THR A 208 -12.93 -15.20 15.81
CA THR A 208 -12.22 -15.41 17.08
C THR A 208 -10.72 -15.35 16.82
N LEU A 209 -10.09 -14.25 17.24
CA LEU A 209 -8.65 -14.06 17.09
C LEU A 209 -7.90 -14.54 18.34
N ARG A 210 -6.74 -15.15 18.16
CA ARG A 210 -5.86 -15.57 19.27
C ARG A 210 -5.26 -14.39 20.03
N SER A 211 -4.99 -13.31 19.30
CA SER A 211 -4.44 -12.05 19.81
C SER A 211 -5.10 -10.88 19.09
N VAL A 212 -5.15 -9.73 19.74
CA VAL A 212 -5.61 -8.48 19.13
C VAL A 212 -4.50 -7.94 18.20
N PRO A 213 -4.69 -7.95 16.87
CA PRO A 213 -3.67 -7.50 15.94
C PRO A 213 -3.45 -5.99 16.09
N LYS A 214 -2.20 -5.54 16.09
CA LYS A 214 -1.88 -4.10 15.94
C LYS A 214 -1.80 -3.69 14.48
N ARG A 215 -1.52 -4.66 13.61
CA ARG A 215 -1.36 -4.45 12.18
C ARG A 215 -1.89 -5.63 11.39
N ILE A 216 -2.73 -5.34 10.41
CA ILE A 216 -3.37 -6.34 9.55
C ILE A 216 -2.80 -6.21 8.15
N ARG A 217 -2.29 -7.31 7.62
CA ARG A 217 -1.83 -7.43 6.23
C ARG A 217 -2.97 -7.86 5.33
N ILE A 218 -3.19 -7.11 4.26
CA ILE A 218 -4.17 -7.37 3.22
C ILE A 218 -3.43 -7.81 1.96
N CYS A 219 -3.80 -8.97 1.44
CA CYS A 219 -3.22 -9.55 0.23
C CYS A 219 -4.32 -9.68 -0.84
N LEU A 220 -4.06 -9.10 -2.01
CA LEU A 220 -4.91 -9.18 -3.20
C LEU A 220 -4.17 -9.98 -4.27
N ASP A 221 -4.76 -11.06 -4.74
CA ASP A 221 -4.35 -11.79 -5.95
C ASP A 221 -5.44 -11.57 -7.00
N TYR A 222 -5.21 -10.62 -7.92
CA TYR A 222 -6.25 -10.17 -8.84
C TYR A 222 -6.66 -11.30 -9.79
N GLU A 223 -5.69 -11.99 -10.39
CA GLU A 223 -5.93 -13.07 -11.35
C GLU A 223 -6.66 -14.26 -10.73
N LYS A 224 -6.36 -14.59 -9.47
CA LYS A 224 -7.05 -15.70 -8.76
C LYS A 224 -8.28 -15.25 -7.98
N GLY A 225 -8.63 -13.97 -8.02
CA GLY A 225 -9.78 -13.44 -7.28
C GLY A 225 -9.64 -13.54 -5.76
N ARG A 226 -8.42 -13.56 -5.20
CA ARG A 226 -8.25 -13.83 -3.75
C ARG A 226 -8.04 -12.54 -2.98
N VAL A 227 -8.80 -12.39 -1.90
CA VAL A 227 -8.59 -11.37 -0.86
C VAL A 227 -8.38 -12.08 0.48
N VAL A 228 -7.20 -11.89 1.07
CA VAL A 228 -6.79 -12.61 2.29
C VAL A 228 -6.21 -11.63 3.30
N PHE A 229 -6.55 -11.84 4.56
CA PHE A 229 -6.14 -11.03 5.70
C PHE A 229 -5.26 -11.86 6.64
N PHE A 230 -4.16 -11.26 7.09
CA PHE A 230 -3.22 -11.86 8.05
C PHE A 230 -2.95 -10.87 9.18
N ASP A 231 -2.64 -11.40 10.36
CA ASP A 231 -1.94 -10.63 11.37
C ASP A 231 -0.50 -10.43 10.86
N ALA A 232 -0.08 -9.17 10.73
CA ALA A 232 1.22 -8.85 10.13
C ALA A 232 2.41 -9.22 11.04
N GLU A 233 2.18 -9.36 12.35
CA GLU A 233 3.20 -9.69 13.34
C GLU A 233 3.35 -11.21 13.49
N SER A 234 2.26 -11.91 13.80
CA SER A 234 2.29 -13.36 13.99
C SER A 234 2.35 -14.13 12.66
N LYS A 235 2.02 -13.46 11.54
CA LYS A 235 1.86 -14.04 10.20
C LYS A 235 0.73 -15.07 10.11
N GLU A 236 -0.10 -15.18 11.14
CA GLU A 236 -1.27 -16.05 11.13
C GLU A 236 -2.35 -15.48 10.21
N ARG A 237 -3.05 -16.37 9.50
CA ARG A 237 -4.17 -15.99 8.65
C ARG A 237 -5.38 -15.67 9.51
N ILE A 238 -5.92 -14.46 9.35
CA ILE A 238 -7.16 -14.02 10.00
C ILE A 238 -8.37 -14.53 9.22
N PHE A 239 -8.42 -14.25 7.92
CA PHE A 239 -9.56 -14.63 7.08
C PHE A 239 -9.17 -14.70 5.60
N ALA A 240 -9.86 -15.56 4.84
CA ALA A 240 -9.76 -15.59 3.38
C ALA A 240 -11.16 -15.58 2.79
N PHE A 241 -11.45 -14.61 1.94
CA PHE A 241 -12.71 -14.58 1.22
C PHE A 241 -12.75 -15.71 0.17
N PRO A 242 -13.95 -16.24 -0.15
CA PRO A 242 -14.13 -17.05 -1.35
C PRO A 242 -13.63 -16.31 -2.59
N PRO A 243 -13.16 -17.03 -3.64
CA PRO A 243 -12.70 -16.41 -4.87
C PRO A 243 -13.74 -15.43 -5.44
N ALA A 244 -13.29 -14.21 -5.69
CA ALA A 244 -14.07 -13.09 -6.18
C ALA A 244 -13.89 -12.90 -7.68
N SER A 245 -14.94 -12.45 -8.37
CA SER A 245 -14.83 -11.91 -9.73
C SER A 245 -14.80 -10.39 -9.69
N PHE A 246 -13.64 -9.83 -10.06
CA PHE A 246 -13.48 -8.38 -10.16
C PHE A 246 -13.99 -7.79 -11.49
N GLN A 247 -14.44 -8.63 -12.43
CA GLN A 247 -15.05 -8.20 -13.71
C GLN A 247 -14.19 -7.23 -14.55
N GLY A 248 -12.86 -7.28 -14.41
CA GLY A 248 -11.94 -6.34 -15.09
C GLY A 248 -11.95 -4.93 -14.50
N GLU A 249 -12.69 -4.70 -13.42
CA GLU A 249 -12.77 -3.43 -12.71
C GLU A 249 -11.50 -3.21 -11.90
N ARG A 250 -11.19 -1.93 -11.67
CA ARG A 250 -10.10 -1.57 -10.76
C ARG A 250 -10.55 -1.85 -9.34
N VAL A 251 -9.67 -2.46 -8.56
CA VAL A 251 -9.88 -2.73 -7.14
C VAL A 251 -8.92 -1.85 -6.34
N PHE A 252 -9.47 -1.13 -5.38
CA PHE A 252 -8.73 -0.22 -4.54
C PHE A 252 -8.64 -0.76 -3.12
N PRO A 253 -7.52 -0.51 -2.43
CA PRO A 253 -7.50 -0.50 -0.98
C PRO A 253 -8.60 0.44 -0.47
N TRP A 254 -9.32 0.01 0.56
CA TRP A 254 -10.47 0.71 1.08
C TRP A 254 -10.45 0.69 2.60
N LEU A 255 -10.82 1.81 3.21
CA LEU A 255 -11.02 1.90 4.65
C LEU A 255 -12.30 2.68 4.97
N MET A 256 -12.88 2.33 6.10
CA MET A 256 -13.93 3.05 6.79
C MET A 256 -13.51 3.27 8.24
N LEU A 257 -13.69 4.49 8.75
CA LEU A 257 -13.36 4.84 10.13
C LEU A 257 -14.48 5.69 10.74
N THR A 258 -14.95 5.30 11.91
CA THR A 258 -15.94 6.05 12.70
C THR A 258 -15.43 6.25 14.13
N GLY A 259 -15.68 7.41 14.72
CA GLY A 259 -15.30 7.70 16.10
C GLY A 259 -16.14 6.97 17.15
N HIS A 260 -15.63 6.91 18.38
CA HIS A 260 -16.42 6.49 19.54
C HIS A 260 -17.29 7.66 20.04
N HIS A 261 -18.50 7.36 20.49
CA HIS A 261 -19.43 8.35 21.06
C HIS A 261 -18.95 9.00 22.36
N ASN A 262 -17.85 8.56 22.96
CA ASN A 262 -17.32 9.12 24.20
C ASN A 262 -15.79 9.08 24.21
N LEU A 263 -15.18 10.23 24.50
CA LEU A 263 -13.76 10.53 24.72
C LEU A 263 -12.91 10.65 23.45
N GLY A 264 -12.08 11.69 23.45
CA GLY A 264 -11.31 12.22 22.31
C GLY A 264 -10.13 11.36 21.87
N ASP A 265 -10.34 10.05 21.72
CA ASP A 265 -9.36 9.16 21.11
C ASP A 265 -9.44 9.26 19.59
N GLN A 266 -8.43 9.94 19.05
CA GLN A 266 -8.23 10.18 17.63
C GLN A 266 -7.74 8.90 16.99
N GLY A 267 -8.65 8.20 16.33
CA GLY A 267 -8.32 7.01 15.58
C GLY A 267 -7.43 7.34 14.37
N VAL A 268 -6.24 6.74 14.31
CA VAL A 268 -5.30 6.80 13.20
C VAL A 268 -5.19 5.40 12.56
N LEU A 269 -5.47 5.28 11.26
CA LEU A 269 -5.15 4.09 10.46
C LEU A 269 -4.04 4.44 9.46
N SER A 270 -2.99 3.62 9.39
CA SER A 270 -1.85 3.83 8.48
C SER A 270 -1.68 2.66 7.51
N PRO A 271 -1.94 2.83 6.20
CA PRO A 271 -1.56 1.86 5.19
C PRO A 271 -0.04 1.94 4.95
N ARG A 272 0.70 0.85 5.20
CA ARG A 272 2.12 0.68 4.84
C ARG A 272 2.27 -0.44 3.82
N VAL A 273 2.75 -0.14 2.62
CA VAL A 273 3.15 -1.18 1.65
C VAL A 273 4.57 -1.64 1.98
N GLN A 274 4.78 -2.95 2.06
CA GLN A 274 6.13 -3.51 1.95
C GLN A 274 6.41 -3.83 0.47
N PRO A 275 7.61 -3.51 -0.06
CA PRO A 275 8.04 -3.99 -1.37
C PRO A 275 7.91 -5.51 -1.46
N ARG A 276 7.88 -6.05 -2.68
CA ARG A 276 7.97 -7.49 -2.94
C ARG A 276 9.04 -8.10 -2.03
N ALA A 277 8.69 -9.20 -1.38
CA ALA A 277 9.68 -10.24 -1.19
C ALA A 277 9.41 -11.18 -2.37
N GLY A 278 10.45 -11.44 -3.18
CA GLY A 278 10.45 -12.56 -4.12
C GLY A 278 10.01 -13.89 -3.48
N PRO A 279 9.77 -14.91 -4.32
CA PRO A 279 8.78 -15.98 -4.14
C PRO A 279 8.75 -16.66 -2.77
#